data_AF-A0A8H3X8Z8-F1
#
_entry.id   AF-A0A8H3X8Z8-F1
#
_cell.length_a   1.000
_cell.length_b   1.000
_cell.length_c   1.000
_cell.angle_alpha   90.00
_cell.angle_beta   90.00
_cell.angle_gamma   90.00
#
_symmetry.space_group_name_H-M   'P 1'
#
loop_
_entity.id
_entity.type
_entity.pdbx_description
1 polymer ?
#
loop_
_entity_poly.entity_id
_entity_poly.type
_entity_poly.pdbx_seq_one_letter_code
_entity_poly.pdbx_strand_id
1 'polypeptide(L)'
;MLEEIGERYRKASPKSFANTRVFFVHTHDNKIELWQMHNRARGILQWERTNKAIVPICYEEQKNHLFDFVVLLWDLKEGMINTANIIKQLQDEDNDGVSKLSGGLPPHPGKPDKELHKKGINNVEIKSDMSSSPIRKN
;
A
#
# COMPACT_ATOMS: atom_id res chain seq x y z
N MET A 1 -5.04 -2.26 3.13
CA MET A 1 -5.07 -2.53 1.66
C MET A 1 -5.01 -4.03 1.36
N LEU A 2 -3.98 -4.80 1.76
CA LEU A 2 -3.99 -6.25 1.55
C LEU A 2 -5.14 -6.98 2.27
N GLU A 3 -5.42 -6.60 3.52
CA GLU A 3 -6.59 -7.10 4.25
C GLU A 3 -7.89 -6.82 3.47
N GLU A 4 -8.07 -5.58 3.01
CA GLU A 4 -9.24 -5.19 2.19
C GLU A 4 -9.36 -6.01 0.89
N ILE A 5 -8.25 -6.34 0.24
CA ILE A 5 -8.26 -7.23 -0.95
C ILE A 5 -8.72 -8.63 -0.55
N GLY A 6 -8.19 -9.20 0.55
CA GLY A 6 -8.60 -10.52 1.03
C GLY A 6 -10.07 -10.56 1.47
N GLU A 7 -10.53 -9.46 2.05
CA GLU A 7 -11.92 -9.25 2.46
C GLU A 7 -12.87 -9.09 1.27
N ARG A 8 -12.39 -8.51 0.17
CA ARG A 8 -13.17 -8.32 -1.05
C ARG A 8 -13.31 -9.61 -1.85
N TYR A 9 -12.26 -10.43 -1.89
CA TYR A 9 -12.19 -11.66 -2.68
C TYR A 9 -12.08 -12.91 -1.78
N ARG A 10 -12.93 -13.00 -0.75
CA ARG A 10 -12.86 -14.07 0.28
C ARG A 10 -13.06 -15.48 -0.29
N LYS A 11 -13.70 -15.62 -1.45
CA LYS A 11 -13.93 -16.95 -2.08
C LYS A 11 -12.80 -17.35 -3.00
N ALA A 12 -11.86 -16.45 -3.28
CA ALA A 12 -10.70 -16.74 -4.11
C ALA A 12 -9.70 -17.67 -3.40
N SER A 13 -8.78 -18.24 -4.17
CA SER A 13 -7.79 -19.18 -3.66
C SER A 13 -6.80 -18.50 -2.70
N PRO A 14 -6.53 -19.09 -1.52
CA PRO A 14 -5.47 -18.61 -0.64
C PRO A 14 -4.10 -18.55 -1.31
N LYS A 15 -3.85 -19.41 -2.32
CA LYS A 15 -2.61 -19.43 -3.09
C LYS A 15 -2.48 -18.17 -3.96
N SER A 16 -3.57 -17.77 -4.61
CA SER A 16 -3.62 -16.57 -5.44
C SER A 16 -3.47 -15.31 -4.57
N PHE A 17 -4.11 -15.28 -3.40
CA PHE A 17 -3.97 -14.19 -2.44
C PHE A 17 -2.54 -14.09 -1.85
N ALA A 18 -1.89 -15.23 -1.56
CA ALA A 18 -0.51 -15.24 -1.06
C ALA A 18 0.50 -14.62 -2.05
N ASN A 19 0.17 -14.62 -3.35
CA ASN A 19 0.99 -14.00 -4.39
C ASN A 19 0.70 -12.51 -4.56
N THR A 20 -0.37 -11.97 -3.97
CA THR A 20 -0.67 -10.53 -4.06
C THR A 20 0.45 -9.72 -3.41
N ARG A 21 0.85 -8.66 -4.10
CA ARG A 21 1.80 -7.65 -3.62
C ARG A 21 1.11 -6.29 -3.69
N VAL A 22 1.38 -5.42 -2.72
CA VAL A 22 0.95 -4.02 -2.78
C VAL A 22 2.19 -3.16 -2.69
N PHE A 23 2.37 -2.30 -3.69
CA PHE A 23 3.52 -1.42 -3.78
C PHE A 23 3.22 -0.04 -3.21
N PHE A 24 4.21 0.53 -2.53
CA PHE A 24 4.17 1.87 -1.97
C PHE A 24 5.42 2.62 -2.42
N VAL A 25 5.21 3.84 -2.89
CA VAL A 25 6.29 4.76 -3.21
C VAL A 25 6.43 5.71 -2.03
N HIS A 26 7.62 5.72 -1.42
CA HIS A 26 7.95 6.65 -0.35
C HIS A 26 9.00 7.63 -0.83
N THR A 27 8.72 8.93 -0.71
CA THR A 27 9.63 10.01 -1.14
C THR A 27 10.12 10.79 0.07
N HIS A 28 11.43 10.98 0.16
CA HIS A 28 12.08 11.78 1.21
C HIS A 28 13.30 12.48 0.62
N ASP A 29 13.42 13.79 0.80
CA ASP A 29 14.40 14.64 0.11
C ASP A 29 14.37 14.41 -1.41
N ASN A 30 15.53 14.18 -2.02
CA ASN A 30 15.71 13.78 -3.41
C ASN A 30 15.75 12.26 -3.59
N LYS A 31 15.20 11.47 -2.65
CA LYS A 31 15.22 10.01 -2.71
C LYS A 31 13.81 9.45 -2.84
N ILE A 32 13.71 8.42 -3.65
CA ILE A 32 12.52 7.61 -3.81
C ILE A 32 12.85 6.18 -3.35
N GLU A 33 11.97 5.59 -2.56
CA GLU A 33 12.07 4.22 -2.09
C GLU A 33 10.81 3.46 -2.53
N LEU A 34 11.04 2.30 -3.15
CA LEU A 34 9.98 1.38 -3.50
C LEU A 34 9.85 0.33 -2.39
N TRP A 35 8.65 0.27 -1.82
CA TRP A 35 8.30 -0.68 -0.78
C TRP A 35 7.22 -1.62 -1.31
N GLN A 36 7.25 -2.87 -0.86
CA GLN A 36 6.19 -3.83 -1.10
C GLN A 36 5.69 -4.41 0.22
N MET A 37 4.38 -4.58 0.31
CA MET A 37 3.71 -5.34 1.36
C MET A 37 3.23 -6.66 0.78
N HIS A 38 3.42 -7.75 1.51
CA HIS A 38 2.92 -9.07 1.14
C HIS A 38 2.60 -9.96 2.33
N ASN A 39 1.75 -10.96 2.10
CA ASN A 39 1.37 -11.92 3.12
C ASN A 39 2.35 -13.11 3.12
N ARG A 40 3.34 -13.12 4.02
CA ARG A 40 4.39 -14.17 4.05
C ARG A 40 3.86 -15.50 4.61
N ALA A 41 2.99 -15.42 5.60
CA ALA A 41 2.33 -16.54 6.27
C ALA A 41 0.95 -16.09 6.75
N ARG A 42 0.02 -16.99 7.06
CA ARG A 42 -1.36 -16.64 7.42
C ARG A 42 -1.42 -15.55 8.50
N GLY A 43 -1.92 -14.36 8.14
CA GLY A 43 -2.08 -13.23 9.04
C GLY A 43 -0.81 -12.43 9.32
N ILE A 44 0.33 -12.76 8.68
CA ILE A 44 1.60 -12.07 8.85
C ILE A 44 1.91 -11.26 7.59
N LEU A 45 1.65 -9.95 7.69
CA LEU A 45 2.01 -8.97 6.68
C LEU A 45 3.49 -8.60 6.85
N GLN A 46 4.28 -8.80 5.80
CA GLN A 46 5.66 -8.38 5.74
C GLN A 46 5.79 -7.17 4.82
N TRP A 47 6.57 -6.19 5.28
CA TRP A 47 7.02 -5.06 4.50
C TRP A 47 8.47 -5.22 4.11
N GLU A 48 8.79 -4.87 2.88
CA GLU A 48 10.13 -4.96 2.34
C GLU A 48 10.41 -3.75 1.44
N ARG A 49 11.56 -3.12 1.64
CA ARG A 49 12.07 -2.13 0.68
C ARG A 49 12.80 -2.87 -0.42
N THR A 50 12.28 -2.80 -1.64
CA THR A 50 12.88 -3.50 -2.78
C THR A 50 13.99 -2.66 -3.41
N ASN A 51 13.71 -1.38 -3.65
CA ASN A 51 14.63 -0.50 -4.38
C ASN A 51 14.68 0.87 -3.73
N LYS A 52 15.76 1.57 -4.01
CA LYS A 52 15.98 2.97 -3.65
C LYS A 52 16.75 3.65 -4.76
N ALA A 53 16.32 4.85 -5.13
CA ALA A 53 17.01 5.67 -6.10
C ALA A 53 17.03 7.14 -5.66
N ILE A 54 18.01 7.89 -6.17
CA ILE A 54 18.01 9.34 -6.11
C ILE A 54 17.26 9.84 -7.35
N VAL A 55 16.34 10.78 -7.17
CA VAL A 55 15.64 11.46 -8.25
C VAL A 55 16.57 12.52 -8.82
N PRO A 56 17.04 12.39 -10.07
CA PRO A 56 17.95 13.37 -10.65
C PRO A 56 17.20 14.67 -10.95
N ILE A 57 17.52 15.75 -10.25
CA ILE A 57 16.85 17.05 -10.40
C ILE A 57 17.56 17.99 -11.39
N CYS A 58 18.82 17.70 -11.72
CA CYS A 58 19.59 18.46 -12.73
C CYS A 58 20.39 17.52 -13.67
N TYR A 59 20.90 18.08 -14.76
CA TYR A 59 21.65 17.33 -15.80
C TYR A 59 22.94 16.69 -15.26
N GLU A 60 23.60 17.31 -14.30
CA GLU A 60 24.82 16.78 -13.70
C GLU A 60 24.53 15.52 -12.88
N GLU A 61 23.42 15.50 -12.15
CA GLU A 61 22.94 14.34 -11.38
C GLU A 61 22.40 13.21 -12.28
N GLN A 62 21.82 13.55 -13.44
CA GLN A 62 21.32 12.54 -14.38
C GLN A 62 22.41 11.53 -14.77
N LYS A 63 23.65 11.97 -15.00
CA LYS A 63 24.74 11.07 -15.36
C LYS A 63 25.02 9.99 -14.31
N ASN A 64 24.73 10.30 -13.04
CA ASN A 64 25.07 9.42 -11.93
C ASN A 64 23.88 8.61 -11.40
N HIS A 65 22.64 9.12 -11.56
CA HIS A 65 21.45 8.54 -10.90
C HIS A 65 20.32 8.15 -11.84
N LEU A 66 20.38 8.53 -13.12
CA LEU A 66 19.30 8.25 -14.07
C LEU A 66 19.05 6.75 -14.22
N PHE A 67 20.10 5.93 -14.28
CA PHE A 67 19.95 4.49 -14.48
C PHE A 67 19.21 3.84 -13.29
N ASP A 68 19.65 4.08 -12.06
CA ASP A 68 19.01 3.55 -10.85
C ASP A 68 17.55 4.02 -10.72
N PHE A 69 17.29 5.27 -11.09
CA PHE A 69 15.94 5.82 -11.10
C PHE A 69 15.04 5.14 -12.14
N VAL A 70 15.54 4.91 -13.36
CA VAL A 70 14.82 4.19 -14.41
C VAL A 70 14.54 2.74 -14.01
N VAL A 71 15.51 2.05 -13.41
CA VAL A 71 15.32 0.68 -12.90
C VAL A 71 14.22 0.64 -11.85
N LEU A 72 14.21 1.58 -10.90
CA LEU A 72 13.16 1.66 -9.88
C LEU A 72 11.77 1.88 -10.51
N LEU A 73 11.66 2.76 -11.50
CA LEU A 73 10.40 2.98 -12.21
C LEU A 73 9.94 1.75 -13.00
N TRP A 74 10.89 1.03 -13.60
CA TRP A 74 10.60 -0.21 -14.31
C TRP A 74 10.07 -1.29 -13.36
N ASP A 75 10.72 -1.48 -12.22
CA ASP A 75 10.31 -2.46 -11.21
C ASP A 75 8.91 -2.12 -10.64
N LEU A 76 8.63 -0.83 -10.41
CA LEU A 76 7.30 -0.38 -10.03
C LEU A 76 6.25 -0.71 -11.10
N LYS A 77 6.54 -0.41 -12.37
CA LYS A 77 5.63 -0.69 -13.49
C LYS A 77 5.34 -2.19 -13.62
N GLU A 78 6.36 -3.04 -13.61
CA GLU A 78 6.19 -4.50 -13.66
C GLU A 78 5.42 -5.03 -12.43
N GLY A 79 5.74 -4.51 -11.23
CA GLY A 79 5.03 -4.82 -9.99
C GLY A 79 3.54 -4.47 -10.05
N MET A 80 3.20 -3.30 -10.58
CA MET A 80 1.81 -2.87 -10.77
C MET A 80 1.05 -3.75 -11.76
N ILE A 81 1.66 -4.10 -12.89
CA ILE A 81 1.06 -5.00 -13.90
C ILE A 81 0.78 -6.37 -13.27
N ASN A 82 1.76 -6.94 -12.57
CA ASN A 82 1.60 -8.23 -11.90
C ASN A 82 0.50 -8.18 -10.84
N THR A 83 0.43 -7.10 -10.06
CA THR A 83 -0.61 -6.91 -9.05
C THR A 83 -2.00 -6.84 -9.70
N ALA A 84 -2.15 -6.10 -10.79
CA ALA A 84 -3.42 -5.99 -11.51
C ALA A 84 -3.87 -7.36 -12.08
N ASN A 85 -2.93 -8.14 -12.62
CA ASN A 85 -3.21 -9.49 -13.11
C ASN A 85 -3.68 -10.43 -11.99
N ILE A 86 -3.04 -10.37 -10.82
CA ILE A 86 -3.45 -11.17 -9.66
C ILE A 86 -4.81 -10.72 -9.13
N ILE A 87 -5.09 -9.41 -9.08
CA ILE A 87 -6.42 -8.91 -8.67
C ILE A 87 -7.50 -9.40 -9.63
N LYS A 88 -7.23 -9.39 -10.95
CA LYS A 88 -8.15 -9.95 -11.94
C LYS A 88 -8.37 -11.44 -11.70
N GLN A 89 -7.31 -12.20 -11.45
CA GLN A 89 -7.42 -13.62 -11.12
C GLN A 89 -8.25 -13.86 -9.84
N LEU A 90 -8.02 -13.07 -8.79
CA LEU A 90 -8.81 -13.14 -7.55
C LEU A 90 -10.29 -12.85 -7.80
N GLN A 91 -10.59 -11.86 -8.66
CA GLN A 91 -11.96 -11.53 -9.04
C GLN A 91 -12.62 -12.67 -9.82
N ASP A 92 -11.93 -13.28 -10.77
CA ASP A 92 -12.44 -14.41 -11.56
C ASP A 92 -12.70 -15.62 -10.65
N GLU A 93 -11.76 -15.94 -9.74
CA GLU A 93 -11.91 -17.02 -8.76
C GLU A 93 -13.06 -16.77 -7.77
N ASP A 94 -13.25 -15.53 -7.31
CA ASP A 94 -14.34 -15.19 -6.40
C ASP A 94 -15.71 -15.32 -7.07
N ASN A 95 -15.83 -14.88 -8.33
CA ASN A 95 -17.03 -15.03 -9.16
C ASN A 95 -17.36 -16.52 -9.42
N ASP A 96 -16.35 -17.33 -9.74
CA ASP A 96 -16.53 -18.77 -9.92
C ASP A 96 -16.91 -19.47 -8.60
N GLY A 97 -16.35 -19.00 -7.49
CA GLY A 97 -16.72 -19.44 -6.14
C GLY A 97 -18.18 -19.13 -5.80
N VAL A 98 -18.74 -18.01 -6.29
CA VAL A 98 -20.17 -17.69 -6.18
C VAL A 98 -21.03 -18.74 -6.92
N SER A 99 -20.56 -19.21 -8.07
CA SER A 99 -21.25 -20.22 -8.88
C SER A 99 -21.23 -21.62 -8.23
N LYS A 100 -20.17 -21.95 -7.48
CA LYS A 100 -19.98 -23.29 -6.87
C LYS A 100 -20.47 -23.41 -5.42
N LEU A 101 -20.66 -22.30 -4.71
CA LEU A 101 -21.09 -22.27 -3.31
C LEU A 101 -22.45 -21.58 -3.18
N SER A 102 -23.53 -22.32 -3.43
CA SER A 102 -24.90 -21.93 -3.06
C SER A 102 -25.13 -21.92 -1.54
N GLY A 103 -24.14 -22.32 -0.74
CA GLY A 103 -24.10 -22.12 0.71
C GLY A 103 -23.16 -20.97 1.07
N GLY A 104 -23.70 -19.90 1.64
CA GLY A 104 -22.93 -18.72 2.04
C GLY A 104 -21.80 -19.06 3.00
N LEU A 105 -20.63 -18.44 2.80
CA LEU A 105 -19.53 -18.49 3.77
C LEU A 105 -20.02 -17.97 5.13
N PRO A 106 -19.55 -18.54 6.25
CA PRO A 106 -19.92 -18.07 7.57
C PRO A 106 -19.57 -16.58 7.75
N PRO A 107 -20.38 -15.82 8.49
CA PRO A 107 -20.08 -14.42 8.81
C PRO A 107 -18.70 -14.30 9.46
N HIS A 108 -17.97 -13.24 9.13
CA HIS A 108 -16.64 -12.99 9.69
C HIS A 108 -16.75 -12.86 11.23
N PRO A 109 -15.86 -13.51 12.01
CA PRO A 109 -15.76 -13.27 13.45
C PRO A 109 -15.18 -11.88 13.65
N GLY A 110 -16.07 -10.90 13.84
CA GLY A 110 -15.73 -9.48 13.90
C GLY A 110 -16.36 -8.75 12.72
N LYS A 111 -17.34 -7.91 13.00
CA LYS A 111 -17.79 -6.92 12.01
C LYS A 111 -16.57 -6.05 11.67
N PRO A 112 -16.17 -5.91 10.40
CA PRO A 112 -15.25 -4.84 10.03
C PRO A 112 -15.98 -3.53 10.31
N ASP A 113 -15.64 -2.90 11.43
CA ASP A 113 -16.26 -1.67 11.87
C ASP A 113 -15.80 -0.54 10.95
N LYS A 114 -16.59 -0.30 9.90
CA LYS A 114 -16.36 0.78 8.93
C LYS A 114 -16.42 2.17 9.59
N GLU A 115 -16.86 2.28 10.85
CA GLU A 115 -16.91 3.56 11.57
C GLU A 115 -15.61 3.92 12.30
N LEU A 116 -14.77 2.95 12.67
CA LEU A 116 -13.51 3.25 13.38
C LEU A 116 -12.47 3.96 12.49
N HIS A 117 -12.53 3.78 11.17
CA HIS A 117 -11.61 4.44 10.23
C HIS A 117 -11.99 5.90 9.91
N LYS A 118 -13.14 6.41 10.36
CA LYS A 118 -13.54 7.82 10.16
C LYS A 118 -13.14 8.75 11.31
N LYS A 119 -12.68 8.22 12.46
CA LYS A 119 -12.33 9.04 13.63
C LYS A 119 -10.94 9.70 13.60
N GLY A 120 -10.19 9.55 12.52
CA GLY A 120 -8.85 10.17 12.37
C GLY A 120 -8.81 11.50 11.60
N ILE A 121 -9.91 11.92 10.99
CA ILE A 121 -9.96 13.18 10.20
C ILE A 121 -11.05 14.07 10.79
N ASN A 122 -10.86 14.52 12.03
CA ASN A 122 -11.63 15.63 12.58
C ASN A 122 -10.65 16.76 12.89
N ASN A 123 -10.71 17.79 12.05
CA ASN A 123 -10.49 19.21 12.33
C ASN A 123 -9.60 19.53 13.52
N VAL A 124 -8.34 19.83 13.23
CA VAL A 124 -7.51 20.70 14.06
C VAL A 124 -7.34 22.00 13.27
N GLU A 125 -8.41 22.80 13.21
CA GLU A 125 -8.28 24.24 13.03
C GLU A 125 -7.60 24.79 14.29
N ILE A 126 -6.27 24.90 14.25
CA ILE A 126 -5.57 25.75 15.22
C ILE A 126 -5.78 27.17 14.74
N LYS A 127 -6.75 27.86 15.34
CA LYS A 127 -6.74 29.32 15.41
C LYS A 127 -5.42 29.72 16.06
N SER A 128 -4.48 30.19 15.25
CA SER A 128 -3.29 30.86 15.73
C SER A 128 -3.69 32.24 16.26
N ASP A 129 -4.13 32.31 17.51
CA ASP A 129 -4.25 33.59 18.21
C ASP A 129 -2.86 34.06 18.63
N MET A 130 -2.41 35.10 17.94
CA MET A 130 -1.33 35.99 18.31
C MET A 130 -1.62 36.63 19.68
N SER A 131 -1.15 36.04 20.78
CA SER A 131 -0.63 36.83 21.92
C SER A 131 -0.02 35.92 23.00
N SER A 132 1.28 36.06 23.19
CA SER A 132 2.00 36.07 24.48
C SER A 132 3.41 35.50 24.32
N SER A 133 4.33 36.36 23.83
CA SER A 133 5.70 36.30 24.31
C SER A 133 5.70 36.69 25.79
N PRO A 134 6.52 36.06 26.66
CA PRO A 134 7.74 36.77 27.01
C PRO A 134 8.99 35.91 27.27
N ILE A 135 10.08 36.34 26.64
CA ILE A 135 11.38 36.69 27.25
C ILE A 135 12.25 35.55 27.84
N ARG A 136 13.38 35.33 27.15
CA ARG A 136 14.64 34.75 27.66
C ARG A 136 15.01 35.28 29.05
N LYS A 137 15.50 34.41 29.94
CA LYS A 137 16.60 34.76 30.85
C LYS A 137 17.60 33.60 30.98
N ASN A 138 18.82 33.94 30.55
CA ASN A 138 20.18 33.44 30.85
C ASN A 138 20.44 31.94 30.93
#